data_AF-A0A6C0CNN8-F1
#
_entry.id   AF-A0A6C0CNN8-F1
#
_cell.length_a   1.000
_cell.length_b   1.000
_cell.length_c   1.000
_cell.angle_alpha   90.00
_cell.angle_beta   90.00
_cell.angle_gamma   90.00
#
_symmetry.space_group_name_H-M   'P 1'
#
loop_
_entity.id
_entity.type
_entity.pdbx_description
1 polymer ?
#
loop_
_entity_poly.entity_id
_entity_poly.type
_entity_poly.pdbx_seq_one_letter_code
_entity_poly.pdbx_strand_id
1 'polypeptide(L)'
;MNLQHLFFTLPHVFNTQYYYLCIIYIYTVTLGWIRSKILNPLNNYIDLYLKCEPPYTQWLHIYCMNVSFCETMSGIDKTFYGSDEIYYIPFIEDFSIFVNNHYQEFCLEKIQTPKYESDTKQIPSILETLVVTKNNGLYTFRSLPQNFKKNPIQQPYNYGETLSNIEFVYITYSHPSMNQSIQLSIPSEYYIVGNELFTPAFIQRELELQKEYYVFDSNYSIEILDHECEQQILKYTDYIVIQPDSYELKTFTNLDMNFIVQDNLNEIQSDSEKSNNQNNEELSDKIKESTEKKDELEEHDEEFDLIKSTDNYSLNSDDSMYGNGYLNWFPFFSWMKKTQ
;
A
#
# COMPACT_ATOMS: atom_id res chain seq x y z
N MET A 1 -33.27 -9.34 72.24
CA MET A 1 -31.85 -9.40 71.84
C MET A 1 -31.60 -8.24 70.89
N ASN A 2 -30.82 -7.26 71.35
CA ASN A 2 -30.70 -5.92 70.77
C ASN A 2 -29.60 -5.91 69.69
N LEU A 3 -29.98 -5.83 68.41
CA LEU A 3 -29.07 -5.77 67.26
C LEU A 3 -28.50 -4.36 66.99
N GLN A 4 -28.81 -3.37 67.83
CA GLN A 4 -28.43 -1.97 67.63
C GLN A 4 -27.00 -1.60 68.07
N HIS A 5 -26.25 -2.50 68.72
CA HIS A 5 -24.88 -2.21 69.17
C HIS A 5 -23.77 -2.71 68.23
N LEU A 6 -24.11 -3.23 67.04
CA LEU A 6 -23.12 -3.71 66.08
C LEU A 6 -22.78 -2.71 64.96
N PHE A 7 -23.17 -1.44 65.12
CA PHE A 7 -22.62 -0.37 64.30
C PHE A 7 -21.39 0.21 65.00
N PHE A 8 -20.24 -0.38 64.69
CA PHE A 8 -18.94 0.20 65.01
C PHE A 8 -18.91 1.66 64.56
N THR A 9 -18.79 2.59 65.50
CA THR A 9 -18.47 3.99 65.21
C THR A 9 -17.06 4.04 64.63
N LEU A 10 -16.97 3.92 63.31
CA LEU A 10 -15.73 4.09 62.57
C LEU A 10 -15.17 5.49 62.90
N PRO A 11 -13.93 5.58 63.40
CA PRO A 11 -13.34 6.85 63.76
C PRO A 11 -13.28 7.75 62.52
N HIS A 12 -13.74 8.99 62.68
CA HIS A 12 -13.87 10.01 61.64
C HIS A 12 -12.51 10.54 61.11
N VAL A 13 -11.45 9.75 61.24
CA VAL A 13 -10.06 10.09 60.90
C VAL A 13 -9.54 9.10 59.84
N PHE A 14 -10.36 8.80 58.83
CA PHE A 14 -9.79 8.30 57.58
C PHE A 14 -9.16 9.49 56.86
N ASN A 15 -7.84 9.58 57.01
CA ASN A 15 -7.01 10.57 56.34
C ASN A 15 -7.30 10.52 54.83
N THR A 16 -7.60 11.66 54.21
CA THR A 16 -7.97 11.79 52.78
C THR A 16 -6.97 11.08 51.87
N GLN A 17 -5.71 10.99 52.30
CA GLN A 17 -4.64 10.22 51.66
C GLN A 17 -4.98 8.74 51.43
N TYR A 18 -5.62 8.06 52.39
CA TYR A 18 -6.02 6.65 52.23
C TYR A 18 -7.08 6.48 51.14
N TYR A 19 -8.00 7.43 51.00
CA TYR A 19 -9.01 7.39 49.94
C TYR A 19 -8.37 7.50 48.56
N TYR A 20 -7.41 8.41 48.38
CA TYR A 20 -6.65 8.53 47.14
C TYR A 20 -5.87 7.25 46.81
N LEU A 21 -5.20 6.65 47.80
CA LEU A 21 -4.47 5.39 47.61
C LEU A 21 -5.42 4.25 47.24
N CYS A 22 -6.60 4.16 47.87
CA CYS A 22 -7.61 3.18 47.51
C CYS A 22 -8.16 3.38 46.09
N ILE A 23 -8.40 4.62 45.65
CA ILE A 23 -8.83 4.90 44.27
C ILE A 23 -7.75 4.48 43.28
N ILE A 24 -6.49 4.87 43.50
CA ILE A 24 -5.37 4.50 42.61
C ILE A 24 -5.22 2.97 42.57
N TYR A 25 -5.34 2.30 43.71
CA TYR A 25 -5.30 0.85 43.78
C TYR A 25 -6.45 0.19 43.00
N ILE A 26 -7.69 0.63 43.22
CA ILE A 26 -8.85 0.11 42.48
C ILE A 26 -8.67 0.38 40.98
N TYR A 27 -8.24 1.57 40.59
CA TYR A 27 -7.99 1.95 39.20
C TYR A 27 -6.92 1.07 38.53
N THR A 28 -5.79 0.82 39.20
CA THR A 28 -4.72 -0.03 38.65
C THR A 28 -5.15 -1.49 38.54
N VAL A 29 -5.89 -2.01 39.53
CA VAL A 29 -6.45 -3.37 39.50
C VAL A 29 -7.50 -3.52 38.40
N THR A 30 -8.42 -2.56 38.25
CA THR A 30 -9.45 -2.60 37.20
C THR A 30 -8.84 -2.47 35.82
N LEU A 31 -7.86 -1.59 35.61
CA LEU A 31 -7.11 -1.51 34.34
C LEU A 31 -6.37 -2.82 34.03
N GLY A 32 -5.71 -3.42 35.02
CA GLY A 32 -5.04 -4.72 34.84
C GLY A 32 -6.03 -5.83 34.46
N TRP A 33 -7.20 -5.84 35.09
CA TRP A 33 -8.28 -6.75 34.74
C TRP A 33 -8.83 -6.51 33.33
N ILE A 34 -9.12 -5.26 32.95
CA ILE A 34 -9.59 -4.90 31.59
C ILE A 34 -8.56 -5.32 30.55
N ARG A 35 -7.28 -4.99 30.77
CA ARG A 35 -6.20 -5.38 29.86
C ARG A 35 -6.12 -6.90 29.69
N SER A 36 -6.15 -7.63 30.80
CA SER A 36 -6.03 -9.10 30.77
C SER A 36 -7.25 -9.80 30.18
N LYS A 37 -8.46 -9.33 30.48
CA LYS A 37 -9.71 -10.02 30.13
C LYS A 37 -10.37 -9.53 28.84
N ILE A 38 -10.10 -8.30 28.41
CA ILE A 38 -10.71 -7.70 27.21
C ILE A 38 -9.65 -7.43 26.16
N LEU A 39 -8.60 -6.68 26.51
CA LEU A 39 -7.62 -6.22 25.51
C LEU A 39 -6.75 -7.36 24.98
N ASN A 40 -6.24 -8.24 25.84
CA ASN A 40 -5.38 -9.35 25.41
C ASN A 40 -6.11 -10.34 24.47
N PRO A 41 -7.34 -10.81 24.77
CA PRO A 41 -8.09 -11.63 23.83
C PRO A 41 -8.39 -10.93 22.51
N LEU A 42 -8.69 -9.63 22.54
CA LEU A 42 -8.92 -8.84 21.33
C LEU A 42 -7.65 -8.73 20.50
N ASN A 43 -6.50 -8.44 21.12
CA ASN A 43 -5.21 -8.40 20.43
C ASN A 43 -4.86 -9.76 19.84
N ASN A 44 -5.02 -10.85 20.60
CA ASN A 44 -4.79 -12.19 20.08
C ASN A 44 -5.72 -12.52 18.89
N TYR A 45 -6.94 -11.99 18.89
CA TYR A 45 -7.87 -12.15 17.77
C TYR A 45 -7.43 -11.33 16.56
N ILE A 46 -7.02 -10.07 16.75
CA ILE A 46 -6.46 -9.21 15.69
C ILE A 46 -5.21 -9.86 15.09
N ASP A 47 -4.36 -10.46 15.92
CA ASP A 47 -3.13 -11.14 15.52
C ASP A 47 -3.37 -12.31 14.57
N LEU A 48 -4.58 -12.89 14.55
CA LEU A 48 -4.96 -13.93 13.57
C LEU A 48 -5.17 -13.38 12.15
N TYR A 49 -5.41 -12.07 12.02
CA TYR A 49 -5.64 -11.40 10.74
C TYR A 49 -4.44 -10.60 10.26
N LEU A 50 -3.43 -10.41 11.12
CA LEU A 50 -2.18 -9.81 10.71
C LEU A 50 -1.40 -10.76 9.82
N LYS A 51 -0.83 -10.22 8.75
CA LYS A 51 0.09 -10.98 7.92
C LYS A 51 1.30 -11.37 8.75
N CYS A 52 1.68 -12.63 8.64
CA CYS A 52 2.82 -13.19 9.35
C CYS A 52 3.64 -14.01 8.38
N GLU A 53 4.96 -13.91 8.49
CA GLU A 53 5.85 -14.78 7.74
C GLU A 53 5.71 -16.25 8.19
N PRO A 54 5.95 -17.21 7.30
CA PRO A 54 5.99 -18.61 7.67
C PRO A 54 7.10 -18.88 8.72
N PRO A 55 6.86 -19.78 9.69
CA PRO A 55 7.83 -20.07 10.76
C PRO A 55 9.03 -20.90 10.29
N TYR A 56 9.12 -21.23 9.01
CA TYR A 56 10.18 -22.07 8.45
C TYR A 56 11.49 -21.29 8.28
N THR A 57 12.61 -22.01 8.33
CA THR A 57 13.95 -21.46 8.12
C THR A 57 14.24 -21.12 6.66
N GLN A 58 13.51 -21.77 5.74
CA GLN A 58 13.64 -21.60 4.30
C GLN A 58 12.27 -21.47 3.66
N TRP A 59 12.10 -20.45 2.83
CA TRP A 59 10.91 -20.26 2.00
C TRP A 59 11.17 -19.23 0.89
N LEU A 60 10.36 -19.32 -0.17
CA LEU A 60 10.26 -18.33 -1.23
C LEU A 60 8.88 -17.68 -1.14
N HIS A 61 8.83 -16.37 -1.28
CA HIS A 61 7.62 -15.57 -1.22
C HIS A 61 7.56 -14.70 -2.47
N ILE A 62 6.48 -14.83 -3.22
CA ILE A 62 6.17 -13.97 -4.35
C ILE A 62 5.08 -13.01 -3.87
N TYR A 63 5.46 -11.74 -3.73
CA TYR A 63 4.57 -10.66 -3.30
C TYR A 63 4.26 -9.75 -4.49
N CYS A 64 2.99 -9.70 -4.90
CA CYS A 64 2.53 -8.87 -6.00
C CYS A 64 1.82 -7.65 -5.42
N MET A 65 2.39 -6.46 -5.62
CA MET A 65 1.73 -5.20 -5.29
C MET A 65 0.77 -4.82 -6.42
N ASN A 66 -0.48 -4.56 -6.07
CA ASN A 66 -1.57 -4.34 -7.00
C ASN A 66 -2.16 -2.94 -6.82
N VAL A 67 -2.70 -2.36 -7.89
CA VAL A 67 -3.39 -1.08 -7.90
C VAL A 67 -4.73 -1.16 -8.60
N SER A 68 -5.74 -0.54 -8.00
CA SER A 68 -7.12 -0.42 -8.48
C SER A 68 -7.48 1.06 -8.59
N PHE A 69 -7.92 1.50 -9.76
CA PHE A 69 -8.46 2.85 -9.98
C PHE A 69 -9.98 2.81 -9.90
N CYS A 70 -10.59 3.48 -8.93
CA CYS A 70 -12.04 3.45 -8.75
C CYS A 70 -12.61 4.86 -8.64
N GLU A 71 -13.68 5.12 -9.40
CA GLU A 71 -14.50 6.31 -9.21
C GLU A 71 -15.38 6.11 -7.97
N THR A 72 -15.25 7.00 -6.99
CA THR A 72 -16.11 6.99 -5.81
C THR A 72 -17.53 7.44 -6.15
N MET A 73 -18.50 7.19 -5.26
CA MET A 73 -19.89 7.67 -5.43
C MET A 73 -20.00 9.19 -5.61
N SER A 74 -18.96 9.94 -5.23
CA SER A 74 -18.86 11.39 -5.39
C SER A 74 -18.26 11.82 -6.74
N GLY A 75 -17.96 10.89 -7.64
CA GLY A 75 -17.29 11.16 -8.91
C GLY A 75 -15.80 11.50 -8.77
N ILE A 76 -15.19 11.17 -7.62
CA ILE A 76 -13.76 11.41 -7.37
C ILE A 76 -13.01 10.10 -7.62
N ASP A 77 -12.05 10.14 -8.53
CA ASP A 77 -11.13 9.04 -8.78
C ASP A 77 -10.22 8.82 -7.57
N LYS A 78 -10.15 7.57 -7.11
CA LYS A 78 -9.25 7.15 -6.05
C LYS A 78 -8.47 5.91 -6.46
N THR A 79 -7.21 5.90 -6.08
CA THR A 79 -6.31 4.76 -6.20
C THR A 79 -6.35 3.93 -4.92
N PHE A 80 -6.55 2.63 -5.08
CA PHE A 80 -6.51 1.65 -4.01
C PHE A 80 -5.32 0.73 -4.24
N TYR A 81 -4.46 0.60 -3.24
CA TYR A 81 -3.32 -0.31 -3.27
C TYR A 81 -3.67 -1.57 -2.50
N GLY A 82 -3.31 -2.72 -3.05
CA GLY A 82 -3.53 -4.04 -2.48
C GLY A 82 -2.34 -4.94 -2.74
N SER A 83 -2.45 -6.21 -2.35
CA SER A 83 -1.38 -7.18 -2.55
C SER A 83 -1.93 -8.60 -2.68
N ASP A 84 -1.36 -9.38 -3.59
CA ASP A 84 -1.50 -10.84 -3.62
C ASP A 84 -0.18 -11.50 -3.20
N GLU A 85 -0.24 -12.52 -2.36
CA GLU A 85 0.97 -13.20 -1.85
C GLU A 85 0.89 -14.72 -1.99
N ILE A 86 2.03 -15.33 -2.30
CA ILE A 86 2.18 -16.77 -2.40
C ILE A 86 3.50 -17.20 -1.75
N TYR A 87 3.41 -18.13 -0.80
CA TYR A 87 4.56 -18.75 -0.17
C TYR A 87 4.80 -20.15 -0.72
N TYR A 88 6.03 -20.41 -1.13
CA TYR A 88 6.53 -21.71 -1.52
C TYR A 88 7.51 -22.22 -0.45
N ILE A 89 7.26 -23.45 0.01
CA ILE A 89 8.10 -24.12 1.00
C ILE A 89 8.96 -25.15 0.26
N PRO A 90 10.29 -25.17 0.47
CA PRO A 90 11.16 -26.10 -0.23
C PRO A 90 10.84 -27.55 0.11
N PHE A 91 10.78 -28.37 -0.95
CA PHE A 91 10.66 -29.83 -0.87
C PHE A 91 11.95 -30.54 -1.36
N ILE A 92 12.95 -29.77 -1.77
CA ILE A 92 14.26 -30.22 -2.24
C ILE A 92 15.32 -29.72 -1.25
N GLU A 93 16.38 -30.49 -1.02
CA GLU A 93 17.48 -30.11 -0.11
C GLU A 93 18.25 -28.88 -0.62
N ASP A 94 18.39 -28.72 -1.93
CA ASP A 94 19.05 -27.56 -2.55
C ASP A 94 18.07 -26.41 -2.74
N PHE A 95 18.15 -25.44 -1.82
CA PHE A 95 17.32 -24.23 -1.85
C PHE A 95 17.60 -23.35 -3.08
N SER A 96 18.82 -23.32 -3.59
CA SER A 96 19.18 -22.48 -4.76
C SER A 96 18.53 -22.99 -6.03
N ILE A 97 18.50 -24.32 -6.22
CA ILE A 97 17.78 -24.95 -7.33
C ILE A 97 16.29 -24.73 -7.19
N PHE A 98 15.75 -24.90 -5.97
CA PHE A 98 14.33 -24.65 -5.68
C PHE A 98 13.89 -23.22 -6.03
N VAL A 99 14.63 -22.21 -5.57
CA VAL A 99 14.33 -20.80 -5.88
C VAL A 99 14.43 -20.53 -7.38
N ASN A 100 15.48 -21.02 -8.04
CA ASN A 100 15.63 -20.82 -9.48
C ASN A 100 14.50 -21.46 -10.28
N ASN A 101 14.07 -22.67 -9.92
CA ASN A 101 12.97 -23.34 -10.62
C ASN A 101 11.68 -22.52 -10.52
N HIS A 102 11.28 -22.11 -9.32
CA HIS A 102 10.07 -21.31 -9.13
C HIS A 102 10.19 -19.89 -9.71
N TYR A 103 11.37 -19.29 -9.67
CA TYR A 103 11.63 -18.02 -10.34
C TYR A 103 11.47 -18.14 -11.86
N GLN A 104 12.01 -19.20 -12.47
CA GLN A 104 11.84 -19.46 -13.90
C GLN A 104 10.39 -19.80 -14.24
N GLU A 105 9.69 -20.58 -13.43
CA GLU A 105 8.24 -20.81 -13.56
C GLU A 105 7.48 -19.48 -13.55
N PHE A 106 7.76 -18.59 -12.60
CA PHE A 106 7.14 -17.26 -12.55
C PHE A 106 7.44 -16.41 -13.80
N CYS A 107 8.66 -16.52 -14.36
CA CYS A 107 9.06 -15.82 -15.58
C CYS A 107 8.39 -16.39 -16.83
N LEU A 108 8.15 -17.72 -16.87
CA LEU A 108 7.60 -18.44 -18.02
C LEU A 108 6.06 -18.50 -18.02
N GLU A 109 5.44 -18.60 -16.85
CA GLU A 109 3.99 -18.59 -16.72
C GLU A 109 3.43 -17.19 -17.00
N LYS A 110 2.42 -17.14 -17.88
CA LYS A 110 1.61 -15.93 -18.04
C LYS A 110 0.88 -15.71 -16.71
N ILE A 111 1.33 -14.69 -15.98
CA ILE A 111 0.72 -13.99 -14.84
C ILE A 111 -0.45 -14.75 -14.21
N GLN A 112 -0.33 -15.15 -12.94
CA GLN A 112 -1.53 -15.33 -12.13
C GLN A 112 -2.26 -13.99 -12.12
N THR A 113 -3.25 -13.87 -13.00
CA THR A 113 -4.06 -12.66 -13.09
C THR A 113 -4.65 -12.45 -11.70
N PRO A 114 -4.50 -11.25 -11.13
CA PRO A 114 -5.06 -10.98 -9.83
C PRO A 114 -6.57 -11.26 -9.87
N LYS A 115 -7.11 -11.66 -8.73
CA LYS A 115 -8.52 -12.03 -8.67
C LYS A 115 -9.37 -10.78 -8.76
N TYR A 116 -10.57 -10.92 -9.31
CA TYR A 116 -11.57 -9.85 -9.28
C TYR A 116 -11.84 -9.45 -7.83
N GLU A 117 -11.63 -8.17 -7.53
CA GLU A 117 -11.88 -7.59 -6.22
C GLU A 117 -13.33 -7.09 -6.14
N SER A 118 -14.09 -7.59 -5.16
CA SER A 118 -15.49 -7.19 -4.98
C SER A 118 -15.65 -5.71 -4.63
N ASP A 119 -14.67 -5.16 -3.91
CA ASP A 119 -14.76 -3.85 -3.28
C ASP A 119 -14.53 -2.73 -4.31
N THR A 120 -13.57 -2.97 -5.20
CA THR A 120 -13.20 -2.08 -6.32
C THR A 120 -13.96 -2.42 -7.61
N LYS A 121 -14.62 -3.58 -7.65
CA LYS A 121 -15.40 -4.10 -8.79
C LYS A 121 -14.60 -4.23 -10.09
N GLN A 122 -13.33 -4.56 -9.97
CA GLN A 122 -12.45 -4.75 -11.12
C GLN A 122 -11.35 -5.76 -10.81
N ILE A 123 -10.60 -6.12 -11.85
CA ILE A 123 -9.36 -6.87 -11.70
C ILE A 123 -8.26 -5.81 -11.51
N PRO A 124 -7.53 -5.81 -10.39
CA PRO A 124 -6.50 -4.81 -10.16
C PRO A 124 -5.32 -5.04 -11.11
N SER A 125 -4.51 -4.02 -11.33
CA SER A 125 -3.29 -4.09 -12.14
C SER A 125 -2.08 -4.38 -11.26
N ILE A 126 -1.20 -5.29 -11.66
CA ILE A 126 0.03 -5.57 -10.92
C ILE A 126 1.05 -4.47 -11.24
N LEU A 127 1.49 -3.73 -10.23
CA LEU A 127 2.44 -2.64 -10.37
C LEU A 127 3.89 -3.14 -10.23
N GLU A 128 4.14 -3.92 -9.19
CA GLU A 128 5.48 -4.43 -8.85
C GLU A 128 5.34 -5.86 -8.31
N THR A 129 6.26 -6.75 -8.67
CA THR A 129 6.40 -8.04 -8.00
C THR A 129 7.71 -8.08 -7.23
N LEU A 130 7.63 -8.26 -5.92
CA LEU A 130 8.77 -8.47 -5.05
C LEU A 130 8.95 -9.97 -4.80
N VAL A 131 10.12 -10.48 -5.21
CA VAL A 131 10.56 -11.83 -4.88
C VAL A 131 11.38 -11.76 -3.60
N VAL A 132 10.85 -12.40 -2.55
CA VAL A 132 11.50 -12.48 -1.24
C VAL A 132 11.91 -13.92 -0.98
N THR A 133 13.15 -14.15 -0.59
CA THR A 133 13.58 -15.48 -0.15
C THR A 133 14.15 -15.38 1.26
N LYS A 134 13.86 -16.38 2.08
CA LYS A 134 14.49 -16.58 3.37
C LYS A 134 15.27 -17.89 3.31
N ASN A 135 16.53 -17.89 3.72
CA ASN A 135 17.29 -19.11 3.88
C ASN A 135 18.25 -19.02 5.08
N ASN A 136 17.96 -19.85 6.08
CA ASN A 136 18.72 -19.94 7.33
C ASN A 136 18.87 -18.58 8.05
N GLY A 137 17.82 -17.75 7.98
CA GLY A 137 17.77 -16.42 8.60
C GLY A 137 18.13 -15.28 7.66
N LEU A 138 18.86 -15.54 6.56
CA LEU A 138 19.22 -14.53 5.57
C LEU A 138 18.05 -14.23 4.62
N TYR A 139 17.84 -12.96 4.27
CA TYR A 139 16.76 -12.52 3.40
C TYR A 139 17.27 -11.87 2.12
N THR A 140 16.74 -12.27 0.97
CA THR A 140 16.97 -11.55 -0.29
C THR A 140 15.69 -10.90 -0.80
N PHE A 141 15.81 -9.67 -1.27
CA PHE A 141 14.73 -8.89 -1.87
C PHE A 141 15.12 -8.52 -3.31
N ARG A 142 14.28 -8.88 -4.28
CA ARG A 142 14.43 -8.52 -5.68
C ARG A 142 13.10 -8.04 -6.24
N SER A 143 13.09 -6.82 -6.74
CA SER A 143 11.96 -6.22 -7.41
C SER A 143 11.97 -6.57 -8.89
N LEU A 144 10.80 -6.98 -9.39
CA LEU A 144 10.55 -7.22 -10.79
C LEU A 144 9.46 -6.25 -11.24
N PRO A 145 9.79 -5.26 -12.10
CA PRO A 145 8.77 -4.38 -12.64
C PRO A 145 7.83 -5.15 -13.55
N GLN A 146 6.59 -4.66 -13.72
CA GLN A 146 5.56 -5.29 -14.56
C GLN A 146 6.06 -5.63 -15.98
N ASN A 147 6.94 -4.80 -16.54
CA ASN A 147 7.51 -4.96 -17.89
C ASN A 147 8.63 -6.02 -17.98
N PHE A 148 9.14 -6.56 -16.87
CA PHE A 148 10.17 -7.61 -16.88
C PHE A 148 9.78 -8.81 -17.74
N LYS A 149 8.48 -9.10 -17.84
CA LYS A 149 7.93 -10.21 -18.63
C LYS A 149 7.98 -10.01 -20.14
N LYS A 150 8.08 -8.76 -20.62
CA LYS A 150 8.20 -8.47 -22.07
C LYS A 150 9.59 -8.87 -22.60
N ASN A 151 10.62 -8.78 -21.76
CA ASN A 151 11.99 -9.19 -22.06
C ASN A 151 12.59 -9.89 -20.83
N PRO A 152 12.21 -11.15 -20.56
CA PRO A 152 12.74 -11.87 -19.41
C PRO A 152 14.27 -11.96 -19.55
N ILE A 153 14.97 -11.36 -18.59
CA ILE A 153 16.42 -11.52 -18.52
C ILE A 153 16.67 -12.98 -18.14
N GLN A 154 17.29 -13.75 -19.03
CA GLN A 154 17.64 -15.17 -18.81
C GLN A 154 18.81 -15.33 -17.82
N GLN A 155 18.90 -14.46 -16.81
CA GLN A 155 19.91 -14.60 -15.77
C GLN A 155 19.32 -15.42 -14.62
N PRO A 156 20.08 -16.38 -14.08
CA PRO A 156 19.65 -17.12 -12.90
C PRO A 156 19.44 -16.14 -11.75
N TYR A 157 18.50 -16.46 -10.87
CA TYR A 157 18.29 -15.70 -9.65
C TYR A 157 19.55 -15.80 -8.80
N ASN A 158 20.27 -14.69 -8.68
CA ASN A 158 21.49 -14.64 -7.87
C ASN A 158 21.12 -14.41 -6.40
N TYR A 159 21.06 -15.52 -5.66
CA TYR A 159 21.02 -15.51 -4.21
C TYR A 159 22.43 -15.20 -3.70
N GLY A 160 22.74 -13.90 -3.57
CA GLY A 160 23.97 -13.47 -2.92
C GLY A 160 23.93 -13.89 -1.45
N GLU A 161 24.92 -14.62 -0.96
CA GLU A 161 25.05 -14.95 0.48
C GLU A 161 25.98 -13.98 1.23
N THR A 162 26.54 -13.02 0.51
CA THR A 162 27.49 -12.06 1.07
C THR A 162 26.74 -10.94 1.78
N LEU A 163 26.90 -10.90 3.10
CA LEU A 163 26.50 -9.75 3.92
C LEU A 163 27.33 -8.53 3.55
N SER A 164 26.68 -7.37 3.58
CA SER A 164 27.29 -6.05 3.49
C SER A 164 27.78 -5.60 4.86
N ASN A 165 28.74 -4.69 4.87
CA ASN A 165 29.26 -4.06 6.09
C ASN A 165 28.46 -2.82 6.52
N ILE A 166 27.38 -2.48 5.81
CA ILE A 166 26.53 -1.33 6.13
C ILE A 166 25.37 -1.71 7.05
N GLU A 167 24.89 -0.73 7.82
CA GLU A 167 23.67 -0.81 8.60
C GLU A 167 22.99 0.57 8.60
N PHE A 168 21.67 0.62 8.46
CA PHE A 168 20.93 1.86 8.66
C PHE A 168 20.62 2.03 10.14
N VAL A 169 20.95 3.21 10.68
CA VAL A 169 20.77 3.52 12.10
C VAL A 169 19.29 3.74 12.41
N TYR A 170 18.59 4.44 11.51
CA TYR A 170 17.21 4.82 11.72
C TYR A 170 16.46 4.94 10.39
N ILE A 171 15.27 4.36 10.33
CA ILE A 171 14.42 4.41 9.13
C ILE A 171 13.01 4.76 9.56
N THR A 172 12.43 5.77 8.91
CA THR A 172 11.10 6.27 9.23
C THR A 172 10.27 6.45 7.99
N TYR A 173 9.10 5.83 7.99
CA TYR A 173 8.05 6.02 6.99
C TYR A 173 7.13 7.18 7.42
N SER A 174 6.91 8.11 6.51
CA SER A 174 6.06 9.29 6.72
C SER A 174 5.09 9.45 5.55
N HIS A 175 3.85 9.82 5.87
CA HIS A 175 2.81 10.07 4.87
C HIS A 175 2.05 11.36 5.20
N PRO A 176 1.76 12.27 4.24
CA PRO A 176 1.09 13.56 4.52
C PRO A 176 -0.29 13.42 5.20
N SER A 177 -1.03 12.37 4.85
CA SER A 177 -2.33 12.03 5.48
C SER A 177 -2.21 11.33 6.84
N MET A 178 -1.00 11.16 7.39
CA MET A 178 -0.76 10.57 8.70
C MET A 178 -0.16 11.59 9.66
N ASN A 179 -0.65 11.60 10.90
CA ASN A 179 -0.15 12.51 11.94
C ASN A 179 1.14 12.00 12.61
N GLN A 180 1.42 10.70 12.50
CA GLN A 180 2.56 10.05 13.13
C GLN A 180 3.29 9.25 12.06
N SER A 181 4.62 9.30 12.12
CA SER A 181 5.48 8.48 11.29
C SER A 181 5.66 7.11 11.93
N ILE A 182 5.98 6.12 11.10
CA ILE A 182 6.20 4.73 11.51
C ILE A 182 7.69 4.46 11.45
N GLN A 183 8.28 3.94 12.53
CA GLN A 183 9.66 3.50 12.50
C GLN A 183 9.75 2.10 11.88
N LEU A 184 10.51 1.97 10.79
CA LEU A 184 10.78 0.67 10.17
C LEU A 184 12.04 0.06 10.77
N SER A 185 11.97 -1.21 11.16
CA SER A 185 13.09 -1.94 11.74
C SER A 185 13.65 -2.92 10.73
N ILE A 186 14.80 -2.60 10.12
CA ILE A 186 15.46 -3.48 9.15
C ILE A 186 16.53 -4.32 9.86
N PRO A 187 16.34 -5.64 9.98
CA PRO A 187 17.25 -6.51 10.70
C PRO A 187 18.55 -6.73 9.90
N SER A 188 19.62 -7.11 10.59
CA SER A 188 20.97 -7.30 10.02
C SER A 188 21.00 -8.27 8.82
N GLU A 189 20.05 -9.20 8.81
CA GLU A 189 19.87 -10.26 7.85
C GLU A 189 19.37 -9.77 6.47
N TYR A 190 18.95 -8.50 6.38
CA TYR A 190 18.48 -7.87 5.14
C TYR A 190 19.61 -7.17 4.38
N TYR A 191 20.76 -6.91 5.02
CA TYR A 191 21.91 -6.23 4.40
C TYR A 191 22.74 -7.23 3.58
N ILE A 192 22.12 -7.86 2.59
CA ILE A 192 22.80 -8.76 1.65
C ILE A 192 23.13 -7.98 0.38
N VAL A 193 24.34 -8.16 -0.13
CA VAL A 193 24.78 -7.53 -1.38
C VAL A 193 23.84 -7.88 -2.53
N GLY A 194 23.39 -6.83 -3.24
CA GLY A 194 22.41 -6.91 -4.32
C GLY A 194 20.95 -6.85 -3.87
N ASN A 195 20.66 -6.80 -2.57
CA ASN A 195 19.29 -6.57 -2.10
C ASN A 195 18.76 -5.21 -2.52
N GLU A 196 17.51 -5.23 -2.99
CA GLU A 196 16.75 -4.04 -3.36
C GLU A 196 15.78 -3.74 -2.21
N LEU A 197 16.16 -2.78 -1.37
CA LEU A 197 15.38 -2.36 -0.21
C LEU A 197 14.61 -1.09 -0.53
N PHE A 198 13.52 -0.89 0.20
CA PHE A 198 12.66 0.30 0.13
C PHE A 198 12.00 0.55 -1.23
N THR A 199 11.89 -0.46 -2.08
CA THR A 199 10.96 -0.39 -3.22
C THR A 199 9.52 -0.27 -2.72
N PRO A 200 8.57 0.25 -3.51
CA PRO A 200 7.17 0.36 -3.10
C PRO A 200 6.57 -0.94 -2.54
N ALA A 201 6.79 -2.07 -3.23
CA ALA A 201 6.33 -3.37 -2.75
C ALA A 201 7.01 -3.80 -1.46
N PHE A 202 8.30 -3.51 -1.28
CA PHE A 202 9.01 -3.75 -0.03
C PHE A 202 8.37 -2.97 1.12
N ILE A 203 8.09 -1.69 0.91
CA ILE A 203 7.50 -0.81 1.93
C ILE A 203 6.10 -1.26 2.29
N GLN A 204 5.25 -1.51 1.31
CA GLN A 204 3.90 -1.99 1.58
C GLN A 204 3.94 -3.30 2.38
N ARG A 205 4.82 -4.23 2.00
CA ARG A 205 5.01 -5.49 2.74
C ARG A 205 5.43 -5.25 4.19
N GLU A 206 6.42 -4.40 4.45
CA GLU A 206 6.86 -4.10 5.82
C GLU A 206 5.75 -3.43 6.64
N LEU A 207 4.96 -2.54 6.02
CA LEU A 207 3.79 -1.92 6.65
C LEU A 207 2.66 -2.92 6.96
N GLU A 208 2.48 -3.94 6.13
CA GLU A 208 1.47 -4.99 6.33
C GLU A 208 1.85 -6.02 7.40
N LEU A 209 3.15 -6.22 7.64
CA LEU A 209 3.65 -7.15 8.67
C LEU A 209 3.61 -6.58 10.09
N GLN A 210 3.44 -5.27 10.22
CA GLN A 210 3.36 -4.60 11.51
C GLN A 210 1.91 -4.31 11.94
N LYS A 211 1.74 -3.75 13.15
CA LYS A 211 0.41 -3.52 13.76
C LYS A 211 -0.06 -2.08 13.68
N GLU A 212 0.81 -1.14 13.30
CA GLU A 212 0.46 0.28 13.29
C GLU A 212 -0.42 0.62 12.09
N TYR A 213 -1.33 1.58 12.28
CA TYR A 213 -2.15 2.09 11.20
C TYR A 213 -1.27 2.85 10.20
N TYR A 214 -1.46 2.59 8.92
CA TYR A 214 -0.76 3.28 7.85
C TYR A 214 -1.70 3.69 6.72
N VAL A 215 -1.28 4.72 5.99
CA VAL A 215 -1.82 5.12 4.69
C VAL A 215 -0.72 4.88 3.68
N PHE A 216 -1.02 4.18 2.58
CA PHE A 216 -0.06 3.87 1.53
C PHE A 216 -0.57 4.39 0.19
N ASP A 217 0.16 5.33 -0.41
CA ASP A 217 -0.01 5.84 -1.76
C ASP A 217 1.34 6.37 -2.30
N SER A 218 1.38 6.97 -3.49
CA SER A 218 2.63 7.46 -4.08
C SER A 218 3.26 8.70 -3.41
N ASN A 219 2.63 9.28 -2.40
CA ASN A 219 3.02 10.53 -1.76
C ASN A 219 3.77 10.34 -0.42
N TYR A 220 4.09 9.10 -0.04
CA TYR A 220 4.93 8.87 1.14
C TYR A 220 6.39 9.28 0.90
N SER A 221 7.11 9.45 2.00
CA SER A 221 8.57 9.59 2.02
C SER A 221 9.18 8.70 3.09
N ILE A 222 10.40 8.23 2.85
CA ILE A 222 11.17 7.45 3.81
C ILE A 222 12.41 8.24 4.18
N GLU A 223 12.56 8.52 5.46
CA GLU A 223 13.75 9.16 6.01
C GLU A 223 14.68 8.07 6.55
N ILE A 224 15.93 8.05 6.07
CA ILE A 224 16.96 7.10 6.46
C ILE A 224 18.13 7.87 7.04
N LEU A 225 18.59 7.45 8.20
CA LEU A 225 19.89 7.83 8.76
C LEU A 225 20.83 6.63 8.57
N ASP A 226 21.86 6.80 7.76
CA ASP A 226 22.81 5.73 7.47
C ASP A 226 23.93 5.61 8.52
N HIS A 227 24.82 4.63 8.32
CA HIS A 227 25.99 4.37 9.17
C HIS A 227 27.00 5.52 9.21
N GLU A 228 26.99 6.43 8.23
CA GLU A 228 27.84 7.63 8.21
C GLU A 228 27.14 8.82 8.88
N CYS A 229 25.94 8.60 9.46
CA CYS A 229 25.06 9.61 10.02
C CYS A 229 24.58 10.64 8.99
N GLU A 230 24.54 10.27 7.71
CA GLU A 230 23.95 11.09 6.65
C GLU A 230 22.46 10.78 6.52
N GLN A 231 21.67 11.84 6.35
CA GLN A 231 20.23 11.72 6.16
C GLN A 231 19.90 11.63 4.67
N GLN A 232 19.22 10.56 4.28
CA GLN A 232 18.65 10.37 2.96
C GLN A 232 17.13 10.41 3.04
N ILE A 233 16.48 11.01 2.05
CA ILE A 233 15.03 11.02 1.92
C ILE A 233 14.65 10.37 0.60
N LEU A 234 14.04 9.19 0.68
CA LEU A 234 13.54 8.45 -0.47
C LEU A 234 12.08 8.83 -0.74
N LYS A 235 11.74 8.99 -2.01
CA LYS A 235 10.35 9.08 -2.47
C LYS A 235 9.87 7.72 -2.95
N TYR A 236 8.58 7.62 -3.27
CA TYR A 236 7.96 6.43 -3.88
C TYR A 236 8.74 5.86 -5.08
N THR A 237 9.40 6.71 -5.87
CA THR A 237 10.15 6.30 -7.07
C THR A 237 11.55 5.79 -6.77
N ASP A 238 12.05 5.98 -5.55
CA ASP A 238 13.42 5.72 -5.19
C ASP A 238 13.54 4.45 -4.36
N TYR A 239 14.65 3.75 -4.50
CA TYR A 239 14.96 2.55 -3.73
C TYR A 239 16.48 2.39 -3.60
N ILE A 240 16.90 1.51 -2.71
CA ILE A 240 18.31 1.30 -2.40
C ILE A 240 18.76 -0.08 -2.84
N VAL A 241 19.92 -0.16 -3.49
CA VAL A 241 20.62 -1.42 -3.75
C VAL A 241 21.84 -1.55 -2.85
N ILE A 242 21.89 -2.62 -2.07
CA ILE A 242 22.98 -2.89 -1.13
C ILE A 242 24.25 -3.30 -1.88
N GLN A 243 25.37 -2.65 -1.57
CA GLN A 243 26.72 -3.00 -2.07
C GLN A 243 27.57 -3.54 -0.91
N PRO A 244 28.77 -4.11 -1.13
CA PRO A 244 29.57 -4.72 -0.06
C PRO A 244 29.91 -3.78 1.11
N ASP A 245 30.24 -2.52 0.82
CA ASP A 245 30.68 -1.52 1.81
C ASP A 245 29.90 -0.19 1.68
N SER A 246 28.85 -0.15 0.87
CA SER A 246 28.06 1.06 0.61
C SER A 246 26.67 0.68 0.09
N TYR A 247 25.89 1.66 -0.32
CA TYR A 247 24.63 1.44 -1.01
C TYR A 247 24.49 2.37 -2.21
N GLU A 248 23.72 1.95 -3.21
CA GLU A 248 23.42 2.74 -4.40
C GLU A 248 21.96 3.17 -4.37
N LEU A 249 21.73 4.48 -4.46
CA LEU A 249 20.40 5.04 -4.67
C LEU A 249 19.99 4.86 -6.13
N LYS A 250 18.87 4.17 -6.36
CA LYS A 250 18.28 4.02 -7.68
C LYS A 250 16.89 4.61 -7.71
N THR A 251 16.48 5.04 -8.89
CA THR A 251 15.13 5.56 -9.14
C THR A 251 14.53 4.77 -10.29
N PHE A 252 13.27 4.34 -10.14
CA PHE A 252 12.51 3.74 -11.24
C PHE A 252 12.47 4.71 -12.43
N THR A 253 12.78 4.23 -13.63
CA THR A 253 12.80 5.13 -14.79
C THR A 253 11.37 5.48 -15.20
N ASN A 254 11.16 6.64 -15.84
CA ASN A 254 9.84 7.06 -16.33
C ASN A 254 9.17 6.03 -17.28
N LEU A 255 9.93 5.11 -17.87
CA LEU A 255 9.39 4.00 -18.67
C LEU A 255 8.79 2.88 -17.81
N ASP A 256 9.27 2.72 -16.58
CA ASP A 256 8.71 1.79 -15.61
C ASP A 256 7.43 2.37 -14.97
N MET A 257 7.33 3.71 -14.90
CA MET A 257 6.26 4.42 -14.19
C MET A 257 5.12 4.97 -15.07
N ASN A 258 5.40 5.50 -16.28
CA ASN A 258 4.34 6.07 -17.14
C ASN A 258 3.37 5.00 -17.70
N PHE A 259 3.82 3.75 -17.79
CA PHE A 259 2.97 2.63 -18.21
C PHE A 259 2.04 2.13 -17.09
N ILE A 260 2.34 2.38 -15.81
CA ILE A 260 1.47 2.07 -14.66
C ILE A 260 0.12 2.82 -14.78
N VAL A 261 0.11 3.98 -15.43
CA VAL A 261 -1.08 4.83 -15.58
C VAL A 261 -1.74 4.66 -16.96
N GLN A 262 -0.97 4.51 -18.04
CA GLN A 262 -1.52 4.55 -19.41
C GLN A 262 -2.05 3.21 -19.94
N ASP A 263 -1.45 2.06 -19.61
CA ASP A 263 -1.96 0.76 -20.07
C ASP A 263 -3.32 0.43 -19.42
N ASN A 264 -3.54 0.89 -18.18
CA ASN A 264 -4.80 0.70 -17.45
C ASN A 264 -5.96 1.58 -17.97
N LEU A 265 -5.69 2.80 -18.46
CA LEU A 265 -6.72 3.66 -19.06
C LEU A 265 -7.20 3.14 -20.43
N ASN A 266 -6.30 2.50 -21.20
CA ASN A 266 -6.62 1.99 -22.53
C ASN A 266 -7.43 0.68 -22.49
N GLU A 267 -7.25 -0.18 -21.48
CA GLU A 267 -8.09 -1.38 -21.30
C GLU A 267 -9.52 -1.03 -20.88
N ILE A 268 -9.71 -0.03 -20.00
CA ILE A 268 -11.03 0.44 -19.56
C ILE A 268 -11.84 1.06 -20.73
N GLN A 269 -11.18 1.76 -21.65
CA GLN A 269 -11.84 2.28 -22.86
C GLN A 269 -12.27 1.15 -23.82
N SER A 270 -11.50 0.05 -23.89
CA SER A 270 -11.76 -1.06 -24.81
C SER A 270 -12.95 -1.96 -24.44
N ASP A 271 -13.39 -1.93 -23.17
CA ASP A 271 -14.57 -2.66 -22.70
C ASP A 271 -15.85 -1.82 -22.73
N SER A 272 -15.72 -0.48 -22.72
CA SER A 272 -16.87 0.43 -22.87
C SER A 272 -17.37 0.57 -24.32
N GLU A 273 -16.54 0.28 -25.32
CA GLU A 273 -16.92 0.35 -26.75
C GLU A 273 -17.52 -0.93 -27.33
N LYS A 274 -17.57 -2.04 -26.56
CA LYS A 274 -18.19 -3.31 -27.01
C LYS A 274 -19.69 -3.45 -26.72
N SER A 275 -20.35 -2.36 -26.33
CA SER A 275 -21.81 -2.34 -26.14
C SER A 275 -22.53 -1.19 -26.84
N ASN A 276 -22.07 -0.77 -28.02
CA ASN A 276 -22.90 0.03 -28.95
C ASN A 276 -22.36 -0.05 -30.38
N ASN A 277 -22.54 -1.21 -31.03
CA ASN A 277 -22.48 -1.29 -32.50
C ASN A 277 -23.27 -2.50 -33.00
N GLN A 278 -24.58 -2.44 -32.83
CA GLN A 278 -25.52 -3.11 -33.73
C GLN A 278 -26.67 -2.14 -33.97
N ASN A 279 -26.62 -1.50 -35.13
CA ASN A 279 -27.70 -0.92 -35.94
C ASN A 279 -27.22 0.41 -36.52
N ASN A 280 -26.73 0.36 -37.76
CA ASN A 280 -27.01 1.34 -38.82
C ASN A 280 -26.22 0.95 -40.09
N GLU A 281 -26.57 -0.18 -40.70
CA GLU A 281 -26.45 -0.36 -42.14
C GLU A 281 -27.81 -0.01 -42.75
N GLU A 282 -28.00 1.27 -43.12
CA GLU A 282 -28.89 1.74 -44.19
C GLU A 282 -28.97 3.27 -44.14
N LEU A 283 -27.97 3.97 -44.71
CA LEU A 283 -28.20 5.23 -45.44
C LEU A 283 -26.94 5.70 -46.18
N SER A 284 -26.32 4.83 -46.97
CA SER A 284 -25.29 5.23 -47.93
C SER A 284 -25.94 5.58 -49.28
N ASP A 285 -26.58 6.74 -49.38
CA ASP A 285 -26.95 7.35 -50.67
C ASP A 285 -27.34 8.82 -50.47
N LYS A 286 -26.32 9.66 -50.28
CA LYS A 286 -26.24 11.07 -50.70
C LYS A 286 -25.01 11.72 -50.07
N ILE A 287 -24.10 12.14 -50.94
CA ILE A 287 -23.20 13.31 -50.89
C ILE A 287 -21.95 12.90 -51.70
N LYS A 288 -22.14 12.90 -53.02
CA LYS A 288 -21.10 13.03 -54.04
C LYS A 288 -21.54 14.17 -54.95
N GLU A 289 -21.27 15.39 -54.51
CA GLU A 289 -21.31 16.67 -55.25
C GLU A 289 -20.99 17.70 -54.16
N SER A 290 -19.90 18.46 -54.16
CA SER A 290 -19.11 18.98 -55.26
C SER A 290 -17.83 19.55 -54.65
N THR A 291 -16.68 19.17 -55.20
CA THR A 291 -15.41 19.86 -54.97
C THR A 291 -14.72 19.96 -56.32
N GLU A 292 -14.78 21.13 -56.94
CA GLU A 292 -13.69 21.63 -57.78
C GLU A 292 -13.88 23.10 -58.18
N LYS A 293 -12.76 23.84 -58.05
CA LYS A 293 -12.37 25.10 -58.71
C LYS A 293 -12.90 26.41 -58.13
N LYS A 294 -12.14 27.52 -58.06
CA LYS A 294 -10.71 27.86 -58.23
C LYS A 294 -10.59 29.36 -57.93
N ASP A 295 -9.43 29.75 -57.42
CA ASP A 295 -8.64 30.98 -57.68
C ASP A 295 -9.22 32.40 -57.48
N GLU A 296 -8.50 33.14 -56.60
CA GLU A 296 -7.94 34.51 -56.74
C GLU A 296 -8.64 35.78 -56.18
N LEU A 297 -7.80 36.54 -55.43
CA LEU A 297 -7.77 37.99 -55.10
C LEU A 297 -8.83 38.49 -54.11
N GLU A 298 -8.58 39.39 -53.15
CA GLU A 298 -7.58 40.46 -52.98
C GLU A 298 -7.57 40.94 -51.50
N GLU A 299 -6.56 41.74 -51.16
CA GLU A 299 -6.26 42.37 -49.87
C GLU A 299 -7.40 43.23 -49.28
N HIS A 300 -7.57 43.23 -47.95
CA HIS A 300 -7.69 44.47 -47.18
C HIS A 300 -7.57 44.22 -45.67
N ASP A 301 -6.66 44.98 -45.06
CA ASP A 301 -6.54 45.20 -43.62
C ASP A 301 -7.83 45.84 -43.06
N GLU A 302 -8.27 45.41 -41.87
CA GLU A 302 -8.84 46.31 -40.85
C GLU A 302 -8.88 45.65 -39.46
N GLU A 303 -8.05 46.25 -38.60
CA GLU A 303 -8.08 46.33 -37.14
C GLU A 303 -9.48 46.39 -36.52
N PHE A 304 -9.80 45.55 -35.53
CA PHE A 304 -10.79 45.91 -34.50
C PHE A 304 -10.53 45.25 -33.14
N ASP A 305 -10.61 46.12 -32.15
CA ASP A 305 -10.29 46.00 -30.73
C ASP A 305 -11.26 45.15 -29.88
N LEU A 306 -10.72 44.76 -28.71
CA LEU A 306 -11.35 44.60 -27.39
C LEU A 306 -12.79 44.07 -27.31
N ILE A 307 -12.97 43.01 -26.53
CA ILE A 307 -13.91 43.01 -25.38
C ILE A 307 -13.21 42.33 -24.18
N LYS A 308 -13.00 43.13 -23.13
CA LYS A 308 -12.84 42.71 -21.73
C LYS A 308 -14.22 42.44 -21.14
N SER A 309 -14.36 41.40 -20.34
CA SER A 309 -15.30 41.34 -19.20
C SER A 309 -14.77 40.32 -18.20
N THR A 310 -14.07 40.78 -17.15
CA THR A 310 -14.60 41.08 -15.80
C THR A 310 -15.11 39.85 -15.04
N ASP A 311 -14.25 39.41 -14.12
CA ASP A 311 -14.42 39.43 -12.67
C ASP A 311 -15.58 38.66 -12.00
N ASN A 312 -15.12 37.91 -10.99
CA ASN A 312 -15.72 37.64 -9.69
C ASN A 312 -16.89 36.66 -9.64
N TYR A 313 -16.69 35.55 -8.92
CA TYR A 313 -17.35 35.34 -7.64
C TYR A 313 -16.53 34.40 -6.75
N SER A 314 -15.95 34.96 -5.69
CA SER A 314 -15.61 34.26 -4.47
C SER A 314 -16.90 33.87 -3.76
N LEU A 315 -17.05 32.59 -3.43
CA LEU A 315 -18.04 32.13 -2.45
C LEU A 315 -17.35 31.16 -1.50
N ASN A 316 -17.01 31.71 -0.33
CA ASN A 316 -16.90 30.95 0.89
C ASN A 316 -18.25 30.31 1.17
N SER A 317 -18.26 29.00 1.38
CA SER A 317 -19.28 28.33 2.17
C SER A 317 -18.58 27.29 3.04
N ASP A 318 -18.43 27.65 4.31
CA ASP A 318 -18.38 26.70 5.41
C ASP A 318 -19.59 25.76 5.29
N ASP A 319 -19.34 24.48 5.01
CA ASP A 319 -20.30 23.43 5.26
C ASP A 319 -19.59 22.26 5.95
N SER A 320 -19.64 22.33 7.28
CA SER A 320 -19.33 21.22 8.17
C SER A 320 -20.42 20.15 8.04
N MET A 321 -20.21 19.17 7.16
CA MET A 321 -20.92 17.89 7.18
C MET A 321 -19.91 16.74 7.25
N TYR A 322 -19.27 16.59 8.42
CA TYR A 322 -18.66 15.32 8.80
C TYR A 322 -19.75 14.43 9.40
N GLY A 323 -20.21 13.46 8.62
CA GLY A 323 -21.18 12.46 9.07
C GLY A 323 -21.09 11.16 8.27
N ASN A 324 -20.40 10.17 8.83
CA ASN A 324 -20.59 8.74 8.58
C ASN A 324 -20.20 8.16 7.21
N GLY A 325 -18.97 8.39 6.75
CA GLY A 325 -18.37 7.62 5.63
C GLY A 325 -17.40 6.50 6.03
N TYR A 326 -16.90 6.49 7.27
CA TYR A 326 -15.74 5.67 7.66
C TYR A 326 -16.08 4.33 8.36
N LEU A 327 -17.35 3.93 8.42
CA LEU A 327 -17.77 2.74 9.15
C LEU A 327 -17.66 1.41 8.37
N ASN A 328 -17.19 1.44 7.11
CA ASN A 328 -17.08 0.22 6.29
C ASN A 328 -15.67 -0.40 6.23
N TRP A 329 -14.70 0.15 6.96
CA TRP A 329 -13.33 -0.39 6.99
C TRP A 329 -13.09 -1.47 8.06
N PHE A 330 -14.12 -1.82 8.84
CA PHE A 330 -14.03 -2.82 9.89
C PHE A 330 -15.13 -3.89 9.72
N PRO A 331 -14.80 -5.18 9.56
CA PRO A 331 -15.79 -6.24 9.33
C PRO A 331 -16.61 -6.59 10.60
N PHE A 332 -16.42 -5.86 11.71
CA PHE A 332 -16.93 -6.22 13.04
C PHE A 332 -18.46 -6.09 13.21
N PHE A 333 -19.16 -5.26 12.42
CA PHE A 333 -20.59 -4.96 12.69
C PHE A 333 -21.61 -5.81 11.92
N SER A 334 -21.21 -6.54 10.87
CA SER A 334 -22.16 -7.35 10.10
C SER A 334 -22.60 -8.61 10.86
N TRP A 335 -21.80 -9.09 11.83
CA TRP A 335 -22.04 -10.35 12.53
C TRP A 335 -22.99 -10.26 13.74
N MET A 336 -23.07 -9.11 14.44
CA MET A 336 -23.98 -8.94 15.59
C MET A 336 -25.47 -8.92 15.23
N LYS A 337 -25.84 -8.80 13.95
CA LYS A 337 -27.26 -8.80 13.53
C LYS A 337 -27.85 -10.20 13.30
N LYS A 338 -27.08 -11.29 13.42
CA LYS A 338 -27.56 -12.66 13.16
C LYS A 338 -27.88 -13.51 14.39
N THR A 339 -27.85 -12.92 15.59
CA THR A 339 -28.29 -13.61 16.82
C THR A 339 -29.29 -12.76 17.58
N GLN A 340 -30.53 -12.69 17.07
CA GLN A 340 -31.75 -12.43 17.83
C GLN A 340 -32.90 -13.21 17.23
#